data_AF-A0A168FSH5-F1
#
_entry.id   AF-A0A168FSH5-F1
#
_cell.length_a   1.000
_cell.length_b   1.000
_cell.length_c   1.000
_cell.angle_alpha   90.00
_cell.angle_beta   90.00
_cell.angle_gamma   90.00
#
_symmetry.space_group_name_H-M   'P 1'
#
loop_
_entity.id
_entity.type
_entity.pdbx_description
1 polymer ?
#
loop_
_entity_poly.entity_id
_entity_poly.type
_entity_poly.pdbx_seq_one_letter_code
_entity_poly.pdbx_strand_id
1 'polypeptide(L)'
;MAWYSKEPNEYTQLLRGTLALIPEKDRPRLPAIRGPMLVAPPNESDDEIGRCQLSKDASAVFEKLEESIGALSRCTLTVDVKTAVLELHNFVHNIHCSPLDCRTMEKKLRSMFSIRNWLRFVPTAPAELNDGKDLPLYLYLANYELAMLIMGSLWPALEAPLILKERRACASNMREFIEEKLNARFLPVPQIEAVHRDRRIFKACLEWLEASEIGIKWYEASAGTV
;
A
#
# COMPACT_ATOMS: atom_id res chain seq x y z
N MET A 1 11.77 21.29 -5.22
CA MET A 1 11.15 20.80 -6.47
C MET A 1 11.48 19.33 -6.63
N ALA A 2 10.48 18.45 -6.52
CA ALA A 2 10.50 17.05 -6.94
C ALA A 2 9.03 16.55 -6.90
N TRP A 3 8.12 17.36 -7.42
CA TRP A 3 6.67 17.12 -7.34
C TRP A 3 6.07 16.75 -8.71
N TYR A 4 6.97 16.72 -9.69
CA TYR A 4 6.94 16.11 -11.02
C TYR A 4 8.41 15.76 -11.29
N SER A 5 8.99 14.71 -10.67
CA SER A 5 10.31 14.31 -11.17
C SER A 5 10.11 13.92 -12.63
N LYS A 6 10.88 14.56 -13.53
CA LYS A 6 10.97 14.16 -14.93
C LYS A 6 11.46 12.72 -15.08
N GLU A 7 11.92 12.11 -13.98
CA GLU A 7 12.40 10.75 -13.89
C GLU A 7 11.56 9.93 -12.90
N PRO A 8 10.50 9.23 -13.38
CA PRO A 8 9.76 8.23 -12.61
C PRO A 8 10.65 7.24 -11.85
N ASN A 9 11.86 7.01 -12.38
CA ASN A 9 12.88 6.15 -11.81
C ASN A 9 13.32 6.56 -10.40
N GLU A 10 13.38 7.85 -10.04
CA GLU A 10 13.83 8.27 -8.71
C GLU A 10 12.83 7.86 -7.61
N TYR A 11 11.54 8.06 -7.87
CA TYR A 11 10.49 7.66 -6.93
C TYR A 11 10.36 6.13 -6.84
N THR A 12 10.48 5.44 -7.98
CA THR A 12 10.59 3.98 -8.02
C THR A 12 11.80 3.47 -7.23
N GLN A 13 12.96 4.11 -7.37
CA GLN A 13 14.18 3.76 -6.63
C GLN A 13 14.04 4.06 -5.14
N LEU A 14 13.37 5.14 -4.76
CA LEU A 14 13.10 5.48 -3.37
C LEU A 14 12.15 4.48 -2.70
N LEU A 15 11.07 4.09 -3.39
CA LEU A 15 10.19 3.02 -2.93
C LEU A 15 10.97 1.69 -2.84
N ARG A 16 11.72 1.31 -3.87
CA ARG A 16 12.58 0.11 -3.83
C ARG A 16 13.59 0.16 -2.69
N GLY A 17 14.20 1.32 -2.44
CA GLY A 17 15.13 1.55 -1.33
C GLY A 17 14.43 1.36 0.00
N THR A 18 13.29 2.01 0.21
CA THR A 18 12.44 1.89 1.41
C THR A 18 12.03 0.43 1.66
N LEU A 19 11.68 -0.30 0.61
CA LEU A 19 11.36 -1.73 0.68
C LEU A 19 12.59 -2.61 0.88
N ALA A 20 13.76 -2.20 0.40
CA ALA A 20 15.03 -2.89 0.67
C ALA A 20 15.48 -2.70 2.13
N LEU A 21 14.94 -1.75 2.89
CA LEU A 21 15.23 -1.61 4.32
C LEU A 21 14.49 -2.66 5.18
N ILE A 22 13.63 -3.48 4.58
CA ILE A 22 13.16 -4.73 5.16
C ILE A 22 14.36 -5.71 5.25
N PRO A 23 14.54 -6.47 6.35
CA PRO A 23 15.75 -7.26 6.61
C PRO A 23 16.24 -8.09 5.40
N GLU A 24 17.57 -8.13 5.20
CA GLU A 24 18.21 -8.69 4.00
C GLU A 24 17.89 -10.16 3.69
N LYS A 25 17.45 -10.92 4.69
CA LYS A 25 17.10 -12.34 4.55
C LYS A 25 15.83 -12.55 3.71
N ASP A 26 15.03 -11.49 3.55
CA ASP A 26 13.69 -11.50 2.94
C ASP A 26 13.59 -10.58 1.70
N ARG A 27 14.74 -10.13 1.16
CA ARG A 27 14.78 -9.31 -0.06
C ARG A 27 14.57 -10.17 -1.32
N PRO A 28 13.64 -9.82 -2.23
CA PRO A 28 13.61 -10.43 -3.54
C PRO A 28 14.83 -9.98 -4.35
N ARG A 29 15.46 -10.91 -5.09
CA ARG A 29 16.44 -10.57 -6.13
C ARG A 29 15.70 -9.83 -7.26
N LEU A 30 15.73 -8.50 -7.21
CA LEU A 30 15.10 -7.64 -8.20
C LEU A 30 15.89 -7.69 -9.52
N PRO A 31 15.31 -8.12 -10.65
CA PRO A 31 15.95 -7.97 -11.95
C PRO A 31 16.02 -6.47 -12.33
N ALA A 32 16.99 -6.09 -13.16
CA ALA A 32 17.05 -4.76 -13.74
C ALA A 32 15.82 -4.53 -14.64
N ILE A 33 15.03 -3.48 -14.38
CA ILE A 33 13.79 -3.19 -15.12
C ILE A 33 13.96 -1.94 -15.99
N ARG A 34 13.49 -2.02 -17.24
CA ARG A 34 13.34 -0.93 -18.20
C ARG A 34 12.21 0.01 -17.77
N GLY A 35 12.41 1.33 -17.94
CA GLY A 35 11.45 2.37 -17.56
C GLY A 35 10.06 2.20 -18.17
N PRO A 36 9.05 2.91 -17.62
CA PRO A 36 7.65 2.74 -18.00
C PRO A 36 7.45 2.98 -19.50
N MET A 37 6.76 2.05 -20.16
CA MET A 37 6.35 2.18 -21.55
C MET A 37 5.06 3.00 -21.56
N LEU A 38 5.18 4.28 -21.89
CA LEU A 38 4.05 5.21 -22.06
C LEU A 38 3.04 4.60 -23.03
N VAL A 39 1.92 4.10 -22.52
CA VAL A 39 0.76 3.74 -23.34
C VAL A 39 -0.05 5.02 -23.51
N ALA A 40 -0.25 5.45 -24.75
CA ALA A 40 -1.02 6.65 -25.05
C ALA A 40 -2.43 6.55 -24.44
N PRO A 41 -2.96 7.64 -23.84
CA PRO A 41 -4.31 7.64 -23.31
C PRO A 41 -5.30 7.39 -24.45
N PRO A 42 -6.33 6.53 -24.26
CA PRO A 42 -7.40 6.40 -25.23
C PRO A 42 -8.16 7.73 -25.34
N ASN A 43 -8.56 8.09 -26.56
CA ASN A 43 -9.29 9.32 -26.85
C ASN A 43 -10.54 9.43 -25.95
N GLU A 44 -10.60 10.46 -25.10
CA GLU A 44 -11.73 10.72 -24.21
C GLU A 44 -12.90 11.29 -25.01
N SER A 45 -13.99 10.52 -25.13
CA SER A 45 -15.32 11.06 -25.43
C SER A 45 -15.95 11.51 -24.12
N ASP A 46 -16.18 12.82 -23.97
CA ASP A 46 -16.99 13.41 -22.92
C ASP A 46 -18.44 12.96 -23.10
N ASP A 47 -18.83 11.82 -22.53
CA ASP A 47 -20.26 11.51 -22.35
C ASP A 47 -20.51 10.58 -21.16
N GLU A 48 -21.54 10.97 -20.41
CA GLU A 48 -22.22 10.27 -19.30
C GLU A 48 -21.49 10.10 -17.95
N ILE A 49 -21.83 11.00 -17.02
CA ILE A 49 -21.67 10.79 -15.56
C ILE A 49 -22.68 9.71 -15.13
N GLY A 50 -22.38 8.45 -15.47
CA GLY A 50 -22.96 7.30 -14.80
C GLY A 50 -22.41 7.22 -13.38
N ARG A 51 -23.23 6.80 -12.39
CA ARG A 51 -22.68 6.42 -11.09
C ARG A 51 -21.86 5.15 -11.27
N CYS A 52 -20.55 5.30 -11.46
CA CYS A 52 -19.64 4.17 -11.35
C CYS A 52 -19.71 3.63 -9.93
N GLN A 53 -20.01 2.34 -9.80
CA GLN A 53 -19.95 1.61 -8.55
C GLN A 53 -18.93 0.48 -8.72
N LEU A 54 -18.21 0.16 -7.65
CA LEU A 54 -17.37 -1.04 -7.63
C LEU A 54 -18.27 -2.28 -7.78
N SER A 55 -17.71 -3.34 -8.36
CA SER A 55 -18.33 -4.65 -8.24
C SER A 55 -18.43 -5.04 -6.76
N LYS A 56 -19.38 -5.93 -6.40
CA LYS A 56 -19.54 -6.38 -5.02
C LYS A 56 -18.24 -6.95 -4.44
N ASP A 57 -17.51 -7.71 -5.26
CA ASP A 57 -16.25 -8.33 -4.85
C ASP A 57 -15.16 -7.28 -4.63
N ALA A 58 -15.05 -6.28 -5.52
CA ALA A 58 -14.12 -5.18 -5.33
C ALA A 58 -14.49 -4.35 -4.09
N SER A 59 -15.78 -4.06 -3.88
CA SER A 59 -16.27 -3.35 -2.68
C SER A 59 -15.85 -4.07 -1.39
N ALA A 60 -16.03 -5.39 -1.32
CA ALA A 60 -15.67 -6.20 -0.15
C ALA A 60 -14.15 -6.16 0.13
N VAL A 61 -13.31 -6.12 -0.92
CA VAL A 61 -11.85 -5.97 -0.77
C VAL A 61 -11.49 -4.59 -0.20
N PHE A 62 -12.17 -3.53 -0.64
CA PHE A 62 -11.99 -2.18 -0.08
C PHE A 62 -12.45 -2.09 1.36
N GLU A 63 -13.58 -2.70 1.72
CA GLU A 63 -14.06 -2.76 3.11
C GLU A 63 -13.01 -3.39 4.03
N LYS A 64 -12.40 -4.50 3.62
CA LYS A 64 -11.33 -5.16 4.38
C LYS A 64 -10.08 -4.29 4.53
N LEU A 65 -9.72 -3.55 3.49
CA LEU A 65 -8.62 -2.60 3.55
C LEU A 65 -8.93 -1.43 4.51
N GLU A 66 -10.15 -0.88 4.45
CA GLU A 66 -10.61 0.17 5.38
C GLU A 66 -10.62 -0.32 6.84
N GLU A 67 -11.08 -1.55 7.09
CA GLU A 67 -11.03 -2.19 8.42
C GLU A 67 -9.59 -2.26 8.96
N SER A 68 -8.64 -2.67 8.11
CA SER A 68 -7.22 -2.77 8.46
C SER A 68 -6.60 -1.40 8.78
N ILE A 69 -6.82 -0.39 7.92
CA ILE A 69 -6.34 0.98 8.14
C ILE A 69 -6.99 1.57 9.40
N GLY A 70 -8.27 1.31 9.60
CA GLY A 70 -9.02 1.69 10.80
C GLY A 70 -8.49 1.02 12.07
N ALA A 71 -7.96 -0.20 11.98
CA ALA A 71 -7.28 -0.85 13.10
C ALA A 71 -5.95 -0.19 13.43
N LEU A 72 -5.16 0.15 12.41
CA LEU A 72 -3.91 0.87 12.59
C LEU A 72 -4.13 2.27 13.19
N SER A 73 -5.15 3.01 12.76
CA SER A 73 -5.44 4.37 13.25
C SER A 73 -5.75 4.44 14.75
N ARG A 74 -6.16 3.31 15.36
CA ARG A 74 -6.41 3.20 16.80
C ARG A 74 -5.15 2.97 17.63
N CYS A 75 -4.02 2.62 16.99
CA CYS A 75 -2.76 2.37 17.67
C CYS A 75 -2.13 3.67 18.20
N THR A 76 -1.11 3.52 19.06
CA THR A 76 -0.29 4.66 19.45
C THR A 76 0.68 4.96 18.31
N LEU A 77 0.44 6.07 17.60
CA LEU A 77 1.21 6.47 16.41
C LEU A 77 1.96 7.77 16.67
N THR A 78 3.10 7.96 16.02
CA THR A 78 3.73 9.29 15.90
C THR A 78 2.82 10.23 15.11
N VAL A 79 3.01 11.55 15.26
CA VAL A 79 2.18 12.56 14.57
C VAL A 79 2.23 12.36 13.05
N ASP A 80 3.42 12.06 12.54
CA ASP A 80 3.71 11.83 11.13
C ASP A 80 2.99 10.59 10.60
N VAL A 81 3.16 9.44 11.28
CA VAL A 81 2.48 8.19 10.91
C VAL A 81 0.97 8.32 11.02
N LYS A 82 0.46 9.02 12.05
CA LYS A 82 -0.97 9.27 12.22
C LYS A 82 -1.54 10.08 11.05
N THR A 83 -0.82 11.10 10.60
CA THR A 83 -1.22 11.91 9.44
C THR A 83 -1.23 11.06 8.17
N ALA A 84 -0.18 10.25 7.97
CA ALA A 84 -0.08 9.37 6.81
C ALA A 84 -1.21 8.32 6.77
N VAL A 85 -1.55 7.74 7.92
CA VAL A 85 -2.67 6.78 8.07
C VAL A 85 -4.01 7.44 7.75
N LEU A 86 -4.24 8.68 8.23
CA LEU A 86 -5.47 9.42 7.94
C LEU A 86 -5.62 9.72 6.44
N GLU A 87 -4.55 10.16 5.80
CA GLU A 87 -4.54 10.44 4.36
C GLU A 87 -4.78 9.17 3.54
N LEU A 88 -4.17 8.04 3.94
CA LEU A 88 -4.41 6.76 3.31
C LEU A 88 -5.86 6.30 3.48
N HIS A 89 -6.42 6.43 4.69
CA HIS A 89 -7.82 6.11 4.97
C HIS A 89 -8.78 6.94 4.11
N ASN A 90 -8.60 8.26 4.09
CA ASN A 90 -9.43 9.17 3.30
C ASN A 90 -9.37 8.82 1.81
N PHE A 91 -8.17 8.50 1.33
CA PHE A 91 -7.97 8.10 -0.04
C PHE A 91 -8.71 6.80 -0.38
N VAL A 92 -8.51 5.72 0.40
CA VAL A 92 -9.19 4.43 0.18
C VAL A 92 -10.71 4.60 0.25
N HIS A 93 -11.20 5.32 1.27
CA HIS A 93 -12.62 5.61 1.44
C HIS A 93 -13.23 6.39 0.26
N ASN A 94 -12.52 7.40 -0.24
CA ASN A 94 -12.97 8.17 -1.39
C ASN A 94 -13.04 7.35 -2.68
N ILE A 95 -12.11 6.40 -2.85
CA ILE A 95 -12.09 5.49 -3.99
C ILE A 95 -13.23 4.47 -3.90
N HIS A 96 -13.47 3.95 -2.70
CA HIS A 96 -14.57 3.03 -2.42
C HIS A 96 -15.94 3.68 -2.67
N CYS A 97 -16.16 4.89 -2.15
CA CYS A 97 -17.43 5.62 -2.31
C CYS A 97 -17.60 6.24 -3.70
N SER A 98 -16.51 6.59 -4.37
CA SER A 98 -16.53 7.23 -5.68
C SER A 98 -15.41 6.69 -6.57
N PRO A 99 -15.66 5.56 -7.25
CA PRO A 99 -14.68 4.88 -8.10
C PRO A 99 -14.16 5.76 -9.23
N LEU A 100 -12.99 5.38 -9.74
CA LEU A 100 -12.28 6.18 -10.73
C LEU A 100 -12.78 6.00 -12.15
N ASP A 101 -13.47 4.90 -12.48
CA ASP A 101 -13.81 4.50 -13.85
C ASP A 101 -14.41 5.62 -14.70
N CYS A 102 -15.39 6.34 -14.15
CA CYS A 102 -16.13 7.42 -14.80
C CYS A 102 -15.41 8.79 -14.78
N ARG A 103 -14.12 8.85 -14.38
CA ARG A 103 -13.35 10.10 -14.27
C ARG A 103 -12.38 10.26 -15.44
N THR A 104 -12.14 11.50 -15.85
CA THR A 104 -11.05 11.83 -16.79
C THR A 104 -9.69 11.43 -16.23
N MET A 105 -8.72 11.14 -17.08
CA MET A 105 -7.39 10.71 -16.65
C MET A 105 -6.73 11.74 -15.70
N GLU A 106 -6.90 13.03 -15.97
CA GLU A 106 -6.43 14.11 -15.09
C GLU A 106 -7.03 14.01 -13.68
N LYS A 107 -8.35 13.79 -13.58
CA LYS A 107 -9.03 13.61 -12.28
C LYS A 107 -8.59 12.33 -11.57
N LYS A 108 -8.36 11.25 -12.32
CA LYS A 108 -7.83 9.99 -11.76
C LYS A 108 -6.43 10.20 -11.15
N LEU A 109 -5.52 10.84 -11.89
CA LEU A 109 -4.17 11.13 -11.42
C LEU A 109 -4.15 12.09 -10.22
N ARG A 110 -4.98 13.13 -10.22
CA ARG A 110 -5.15 14.04 -9.07
C ARG A 110 -5.63 13.32 -7.82
N SER A 111 -6.56 12.36 -7.99
CA SER A 111 -7.08 11.57 -6.88
C SER A 111 -5.98 10.73 -6.21
N MET A 112 -4.97 10.29 -6.96
CA MET A 112 -3.83 9.53 -6.45
C MET A 112 -2.70 10.39 -5.87
N PHE A 113 -2.78 11.71 -5.95
CA PHE A 113 -1.64 12.58 -5.65
C PHE A 113 -1.21 12.52 -4.18
N SER A 114 -2.14 12.48 -3.22
CA SER A 114 -1.80 12.47 -1.79
C SER A 114 -1.00 11.23 -1.42
N ILE A 115 -1.43 10.05 -1.87
CA ILE A 115 -0.80 8.78 -1.52
C ILE A 115 0.50 8.53 -2.28
N ARG A 116 0.64 9.02 -3.53
CA ARG A 116 1.94 9.00 -4.24
C ARG A 116 3.00 9.85 -3.55
N ASN A 117 2.60 10.76 -2.66
CA ASN A 117 3.51 11.63 -1.93
C ASN A 117 3.58 11.31 -0.43
N TRP A 118 3.30 10.06 -0.06
CA TRP A 118 3.19 9.68 1.34
C TRP A 118 4.42 9.98 2.19
N LEU A 119 5.63 9.95 1.59
CA LEU A 119 6.89 10.28 2.27
C LEU A 119 6.93 11.73 2.77
N ARG A 120 6.09 12.64 2.26
CA ARG A 120 5.93 13.98 2.84
C ARG A 120 5.33 13.91 4.24
N PHE A 121 4.49 12.93 4.51
CA PHE A 121 3.86 12.76 5.82
C PHE A 121 4.78 12.06 6.80
N VAL A 122 5.68 11.19 6.34
CA VAL A 122 6.64 10.47 7.18
C VAL A 122 8.07 10.61 6.64
N PRO A 123 8.68 11.80 6.73
CA PRO A 123 9.99 12.08 6.14
C PRO A 123 11.11 11.26 6.80
N THR A 124 10.94 10.82 8.03
CA THR A 124 11.91 10.00 8.78
C THR A 124 11.83 8.52 8.46
N ALA A 125 10.84 8.08 7.65
CA ALA A 125 10.60 6.67 7.39
C ALA A 125 11.84 5.90 6.90
N PRO A 126 12.67 6.42 5.97
CA PRO A 126 13.87 5.69 5.54
C PRO A 126 14.86 5.41 6.69
N ALA A 127 15.01 6.31 7.65
CA ALA A 127 15.90 6.08 8.79
C ALA A 127 15.28 5.09 9.79
N GLU A 128 14.00 5.25 10.10
CA GLU A 128 13.29 4.43 11.10
C GLU A 128 13.07 2.98 10.63
N LEU A 129 12.90 2.76 9.33
CA LEU A 129 12.80 1.42 8.73
C LEU A 129 14.15 0.71 8.73
N ASN A 130 15.25 1.43 8.49
CA ASN A 130 16.58 0.82 8.53
C ASN A 130 16.90 0.25 9.93
N ASP A 131 16.37 0.90 10.96
CA ASP A 131 16.57 0.49 12.35
C ASP A 131 15.64 -0.65 12.79
N GLY A 132 14.61 -1.00 12.00
CA GLY A 132 13.73 -2.15 12.25
C GLY A 132 12.85 -2.06 13.50
N LYS A 133 12.67 -0.86 14.06
CA LYS A 133 12.08 -0.65 15.40
C LYS A 133 10.64 -0.15 15.42
N ASP A 134 10.15 0.47 14.35
CA ASP A 134 8.81 1.07 14.32
C ASP A 134 7.79 0.17 13.61
N LEU A 135 7.21 -0.79 14.35
CA LEU A 135 6.17 -1.69 13.83
C LEU A 135 4.92 -0.95 13.30
N PRO A 136 4.39 0.09 13.95
CA PRO A 136 3.34 0.93 13.38
C PRO A 136 3.68 1.52 12.01
N LEU A 137 4.90 1.99 11.80
CA LEU A 137 5.36 2.48 10.50
C LEU A 137 5.38 1.35 9.45
N TYR A 138 5.85 0.15 9.82
CA TYR A 138 5.77 -1.01 8.92
C TYR A 138 4.34 -1.36 8.55
N LEU A 139 3.41 -1.36 9.51
CA LEU A 139 1.99 -1.60 9.26
C LEU A 139 1.37 -0.54 8.36
N TYR A 140 1.81 0.72 8.48
CA TYR A 140 1.40 1.78 7.57
C TYR A 140 1.84 1.48 6.13
N LEU A 141 3.11 1.14 5.92
CA LEU A 141 3.62 0.78 4.60
C LEU A 141 2.93 -0.45 4.03
N ALA A 142 2.62 -1.42 4.89
CA ALA A 142 1.94 -2.63 4.50
C ALA A 142 0.50 -2.36 4.02
N ASN A 143 -0.20 -1.43 4.67
CA ASN A 143 -1.51 -0.95 4.20
C ASN A 143 -1.38 -0.15 2.90
N TYR A 144 -0.37 0.70 2.78
CA TYR A 144 -0.11 1.49 1.57
C TYR A 144 0.15 0.60 0.35
N GLU A 145 1.04 -0.38 0.47
CA GLU A 145 1.38 -1.29 -0.62
C GLU A 145 0.20 -2.19 -1.02
N LEU A 146 -0.58 -2.65 -0.05
CA LEU A 146 -1.80 -3.41 -0.30
C LEU A 146 -2.85 -2.57 -1.05
N ALA A 147 -3.06 -1.31 -0.62
CA ALA A 147 -3.95 -0.37 -1.30
C ALA A 147 -3.53 -0.16 -2.76
N MET A 148 -2.23 0.07 -2.98
CA MET A 148 -1.68 0.27 -4.32
C MET A 148 -1.79 -0.97 -5.20
N LEU A 149 -1.65 -2.18 -4.63
CA LEU A 149 -1.86 -3.43 -5.34
C LEU A 149 -3.30 -3.60 -5.79
N ILE A 150 -4.27 -3.42 -4.88
CA ILE A 150 -5.71 -3.57 -5.17
C ILE A 150 -6.15 -2.58 -6.24
N MET A 151 -5.81 -1.30 -6.07
CA MET A 151 -6.18 -0.27 -7.04
C MET A 151 -5.51 -0.45 -8.39
N GLY A 152 -4.23 -0.81 -8.40
CA GLY A 152 -3.51 -1.07 -9.65
C GLY A 152 -4.09 -2.24 -10.42
N SER A 153 -4.74 -3.18 -9.74
CA SER A 153 -5.49 -4.28 -10.36
C SER A 153 -6.78 -3.81 -11.03
N LEU A 154 -7.49 -2.85 -10.43
CA LEU A 154 -8.74 -2.30 -10.97
C LEU A 154 -8.50 -1.28 -12.09
N TRP A 155 -7.44 -0.48 -11.96
CA TRP A 155 -7.12 0.60 -12.89
C TRP A 155 -5.67 0.51 -13.35
N PRO A 156 -5.32 -0.49 -14.18
CA PRO A 156 -3.95 -0.71 -14.64
C PRO A 156 -3.41 0.47 -15.47
N ALA A 157 -4.29 1.24 -16.11
CA ALA A 157 -3.93 2.44 -16.86
C ALA A 157 -3.37 3.57 -15.98
N LEU A 158 -3.50 3.50 -14.65
CA LEU A 158 -3.03 4.55 -13.75
C LEU A 158 -1.53 4.55 -13.48
N GLU A 159 -0.72 3.75 -14.18
CA GLU A 159 0.74 3.70 -14.04
C GLU A 159 1.20 3.81 -12.58
N ALA A 160 1.18 2.68 -11.87
CA ALA A 160 1.75 2.62 -10.54
C ALA A 160 3.29 2.72 -10.63
N PRO A 161 3.95 3.49 -9.74
CA PRO A 161 5.41 3.66 -9.75
C PRO A 161 6.22 2.36 -9.53
N LEU A 162 5.57 1.31 -9.03
CA LEU A 162 6.10 -0.06 -8.99
C LEU A 162 5.14 -0.93 -9.80
N ILE A 163 5.69 -1.86 -10.58
CA ILE A 163 4.87 -2.83 -11.32
C ILE A 163 4.10 -3.72 -10.33
N LEU A 164 2.88 -4.13 -10.68
CA LEU A 164 2.00 -4.86 -9.74
C LEU A 164 2.63 -6.15 -9.20
N LYS A 165 3.43 -6.83 -10.02
CA LYS A 165 4.17 -8.02 -9.59
C LYS A 165 5.15 -7.74 -8.44
N GLU A 166 5.82 -6.57 -8.46
CA GLU A 166 6.71 -6.15 -7.37
C GLU A 166 5.90 -5.81 -6.11
N ARG A 167 4.75 -5.13 -6.26
CA ARG A 167 3.86 -4.82 -5.13
C ARG A 167 3.27 -6.07 -4.49
N ARG A 168 2.91 -7.09 -5.29
CA ARG A 168 2.47 -8.39 -4.78
C ARG A 168 3.57 -9.06 -3.97
N ALA A 169 4.79 -9.11 -4.49
CA ALA A 169 5.93 -9.66 -3.75
C ALA A 169 6.16 -8.89 -2.44
N CYS A 170 6.08 -7.56 -2.48
CA CYS A 170 6.18 -6.73 -1.29
C CYS A 170 5.10 -7.06 -0.24
N ALA A 171 3.84 -7.16 -0.66
CA ALA A 171 2.75 -7.52 0.24
C ALA A 171 2.93 -8.91 0.85
N SER A 172 3.43 -9.89 0.07
CA SER A 172 3.79 -11.22 0.58
C SER A 172 4.91 -11.16 1.63
N ASN A 173 6.00 -10.44 1.36
CA ASN A 173 7.14 -10.35 2.29
C ASN A 173 6.76 -9.60 3.59
N MET A 174 5.96 -8.54 3.47
CA MET A 174 5.40 -7.85 4.65
C MET A 174 4.50 -8.78 5.46
N ARG A 175 3.82 -9.73 4.80
CA ARG A 175 3.01 -10.73 5.47
C ARG A 175 3.84 -11.67 6.30
N GLU A 176 4.87 -12.26 5.70
CA GLU A 176 5.82 -13.12 6.38
C GLU A 176 6.45 -12.40 7.58
N PHE A 177 6.93 -11.16 7.39
CA PHE A 177 7.49 -10.34 8.46
C PHE A 177 6.49 -10.12 9.63
N ILE A 178 5.24 -9.77 9.34
CA ILE A 178 4.22 -9.54 10.37
C ILE A 178 3.85 -10.85 11.06
N GLU A 179 3.72 -11.96 10.33
CA GLU A 179 3.48 -13.30 10.89
C GLU A 179 4.63 -13.72 11.81
N GLU A 180 5.88 -13.51 11.42
CA GLU A 180 7.05 -13.79 12.25
C GLU A 180 7.04 -12.96 13.54
N LYS A 181 6.75 -11.65 13.45
CA LYS A 181 6.64 -10.78 14.63
C LYS A 181 5.50 -11.23 15.56
N LEU A 182 4.40 -11.72 15.01
CA LEU A 182 3.30 -12.29 15.80
C LEU A 182 3.63 -13.68 16.38
N ASN A 183 4.38 -14.52 15.68
CA ASN A 183 4.73 -15.88 16.10
C ASN A 183 5.88 -15.91 17.10
N ALA A 184 6.80 -14.94 17.05
CA ALA A 184 7.80 -14.70 18.09
C ALA A 184 7.17 -14.47 19.48
N ARG A 185 5.87 -14.18 19.55
CA ARG A 185 5.03 -14.18 20.77
C ARG A 185 4.95 -15.52 21.49
N PHE A 186 5.12 -16.64 20.78
CA PHE A 186 4.99 -18.00 21.33
C PHE A 186 6.34 -18.68 21.57
N LEU A 187 7.45 -18.03 21.22
CA LEU A 187 8.79 -18.52 21.49
C LEU A 187 9.28 -18.03 22.86
N PRO A 188 9.85 -18.91 23.71
CA PRO A 188 10.37 -18.54 25.02
C PRO A 188 11.75 -17.88 24.84
N VAL A 189 11.78 -16.63 24.36
CA VAL A 189 13.03 -15.86 24.24
C VAL A 189 12.86 -14.51 24.94
N PRO A 190 13.72 -14.17 25.90
CA PRO A 190 13.60 -12.94 26.68
C PRO A 190 14.27 -11.79 25.91
N GLN A 191 13.69 -11.30 24.80
CA GLN A 191 14.17 -10.05 24.18
C GLN A 191 13.30 -9.43 23.06
N ILE A 192 11.97 -9.43 23.19
CA ILE A 192 11.13 -8.43 22.52
C ILE A 192 10.09 -8.03 23.56
N GLU A 193 10.13 -6.79 24.08
CA GLU A 193 9.16 -6.32 25.09
C GLU A 193 8.17 -5.29 24.53
N ALA A 194 8.39 -4.76 23.32
CA ALA A 194 7.62 -3.62 22.79
C ALA A 194 6.34 -4.01 22.04
N VAL A 195 6.37 -5.08 21.23
CA VAL A 195 5.18 -5.55 20.48
C VAL A 195 4.16 -6.23 21.41
N HIS A 196 4.61 -6.66 22.59
CA HIS A 196 3.86 -7.55 23.49
C HIS A 196 2.88 -6.82 24.42
N ARG A 197 2.89 -5.48 24.50
CA ARG A 197 2.03 -4.72 25.43
C ARG A 197 0.86 -3.98 24.78
N ASP A 198 0.90 -3.69 23.47
CA ASP A 198 -0.19 -2.93 22.82
C ASP A 198 -1.17 -3.86 22.09
N ARG A 199 -2.27 -4.20 22.78
CA ARG A 199 -3.41 -4.97 22.22
C ARG A 199 -3.92 -4.38 20.90
N ARG A 200 -3.76 -3.07 20.68
CA ARG A 200 -4.24 -2.40 19.46
C ARG A 200 -3.32 -2.69 18.28
N ILE A 201 -2.01 -2.69 18.49
CA ILE A 201 -1.03 -3.09 17.47
C ILE A 201 -1.23 -4.56 17.10
N PHE A 202 -1.39 -5.43 18.10
CA PHE A 202 -1.68 -6.84 17.84
C PHE A 202 -2.95 -7.03 16.99
N LYS A 203 -4.03 -6.32 17.33
CA LYS A 203 -5.27 -6.34 16.53
C LYS A 203 -5.02 -5.82 15.11
N ALA A 204 -4.30 -4.70 14.96
CA ALA A 204 -3.99 -4.14 13.65
C ALA A 204 -3.19 -5.12 12.77
N CYS A 205 -2.24 -5.87 13.33
CA CYS A 205 -1.53 -6.92 12.60
C CYS A 205 -2.49 -8.01 12.11
N LEU A 206 -3.40 -8.51 12.95
CA LEU A 206 -4.37 -9.54 12.55
C LEU A 206 -5.30 -9.07 11.44
N GLU A 207 -5.86 -7.86 11.58
CA GLU A 207 -6.75 -7.25 10.59
C GLU A 207 -6.01 -7.04 9.26
N TRP A 208 -4.73 -6.65 9.30
CA TRP A 208 -3.90 -6.55 8.11
C TRP A 208 -3.55 -7.91 7.49
N LEU A 209 -3.32 -8.96 8.28
CA LEU A 209 -3.10 -10.31 7.77
C LEU A 209 -4.35 -10.82 7.03
N GLU A 210 -5.55 -10.59 7.55
CA GLU A 210 -6.79 -10.95 6.85
C GLU A 210 -6.94 -10.13 5.55
N ALA A 211 -6.78 -8.81 5.62
CA ALA A 211 -6.90 -7.94 4.45
C ALA A 211 -5.87 -8.26 3.36
N SER A 212 -4.63 -8.55 3.73
CA SER A 212 -3.56 -8.91 2.77
C SER A 212 -3.83 -10.22 2.06
N GLU A 213 -4.40 -11.22 2.75
CA GLU A 213 -4.79 -12.49 2.12
C GLU A 213 -5.85 -12.26 1.04
N ILE A 214 -6.88 -11.51 1.38
CA ILE A 214 -8.00 -11.20 0.50
C ILE A 214 -7.51 -10.36 -0.69
N GLY A 215 -6.73 -9.31 -0.44
CA GLY A 215 -6.22 -8.43 -1.49
C GLY A 215 -5.23 -9.11 -2.44
N ILE A 216 -4.37 -10.01 -1.95
CA ILE A 216 -3.46 -10.80 -2.80
C ILE A 216 -4.26 -11.77 -3.68
N LYS A 217 -5.21 -12.51 -3.10
CA LYS A 217 -6.10 -13.42 -3.87
C LYS A 217 -6.90 -12.65 -4.93
N TRP A 218 -7.38 -11.46 -4.59
CA TRP A 218 -8.06 -10.57 -5.52
C TRP A 218 -7.17 -10.18 -6.71
N TYR A 219 -5.93 -9.75 -6.44
CA TYR A 219 -4.95 -9.45 -7.49
C TYR A 219 -4.69 -10.66 -8.38
N GLU A 220 -4.50 -11.86 -7.80
CA GLU A 220 -4.23 -13.08 -8.55
C GLU A 220 -5.40 -13.49 -9.45
N ALA A 221 -6.64 -13.36 -8.96
CA ALA A 221 -7.85 -13.59 -9.75
C ALA A 221 -7.99 -12.57 -10.88
N SER A 222 -7.69 -11.29 -10.61
CA SER A 222 -7.78 -10.20 -11.60
C SER A 222 -6.67 -10.28 -12.66
N ALA A 223 -5.46 -10.67 -12.27
CA ALA A 223 -4.32 -10.82 -13.18
C ALA A 223 -4.49 -11.99 -14.18
N GLY A 224 -5.32 -12.97 -13.88
CA GLY A 224 -5.67 -14.07 -14.79
C GLY A 224 -6.70 -13.70 -15.87
N THR A 225 -7.20 -12.46 -15.88
CA THR A 225 -8.21 -11.97 -16.84
C THR A 225 -7.67 -10.96 -17.86
N VAL A 226 -6.34 -10.77 -17.92
CA VAL A 226 -5.64 -9.89 -18.88
C VAL A 226 -4.79 -10.69 -19.85
#